data_AF-A0AAV4ET41-F1
#
_entry.id   AF-A0AAV4ET41-F1
#
_cell.length_a   1.000
_cell.length_b   1.000
_cell.length_c   1.000
_cell.angle_alpha   90.00
_cell.angle_beta   90.00
_cell.angle_gamma   90.00
#
_symmetry.space_group_name_H-M   'P 1'
#
loop_
_entity.id
_entity.type
_entity.pdbx_description
1 polymer ?
#
loop_
_entity_poly.entity_id
_entity_poly.type
_entity_poly.pdbx_seq_one_letter_code
_entity_poly.pdbx_strand_id
1 'polypeptide(L)'
;MAETVQLKRQITLLQGVAIIVGIIIGSGIFVSPVGILSHVRSVGLSLIMWTVCGLYNTLCALCYAELGASMPESGGEYVYIKRAFGDFPAFLCLWIDFTLICPVGIAALSLIASLYILKPIFPDCEVPFIAERFLAIVIVLVVVLVVVAAAAIVVVVVVVVVVVVVVVVIVVVVVV
;
A
#
# COMPACT_ATOMS: atom_id res chain seq x y z
N MET A 1 1.55 29.17 27.72
CA MET A 1 2.73 28.52 27.13
C MET A 1 2.27 27.16 26.65
N ALA A 2 2.10 26.97 25.35
CA ALA A 2 1.66 25.68 24.81
C ALA A 2 2.84 24.69 24.93
N GLU A 3 2.67 23.62 25.70
CA GLU A 3 3.60 22.49 25.75
C GLU A 3 3.74 21.94 24.32
N THR A 4 4.90 22.13 23.71
CA THR A 4 5.23 21.49 22.44
C THR A 4 5.44 20.01 22.73
N VAL A 5 4.45 19.18 22.39
CA VAL A 5 4.56 17.71 22.44
C VAL A 5 5.72 17.30 21.53
N GLN A 6 6.90 17.05 22.10
CA GLN A 6 8.06 16.57 21.36
C GLN A 6 8.12 15.04 21.41
N LEU A 7 8.18 14.41 20.24
CA LEU A 7 8.35 12.97 20.10
C LEU A 7 9.71 12.55 20.67
N LYS A 8 9.70 11.68 21.68
CA LYS A 8 10.93 11.09 22.22
C LYS A 8 11.57 10.21 21.13
N ARG A 9 12.81 10.52 20.74
CA ARG A 9 13.55 9.79 19.72
C ARG A 9 13.93 8.40 20.26
N GLN A 10 13.06 7.40 20.06
CA GLN A 10 13.24 6.04 20.58
C GLN A 10 13.75 5.03 19.55
N ILE A 11 13.86 5.41 18.27
CA ILE A 11 14.29 4.52 17.20
C ILE A 11 15.80 4.63 17.03
N THR A 12 16.50 3.52 17.22
CA THR A 12 17.93 3.39 16.89
C THR A 12 18.14 3.16 15.39
N LEU A 13 19.35 3.41 14.86
CA LEU A 13 19.64 3.23 13.44
C LEU A 13 19.31 1.82 12.94
N LEU A 14 19.69 0.79 13.69
CA LEU A 14 19.44 -0.60 13.32
C LEU A 14 17.94 -0.95 13.37
N GLN A 15 17.20 -0.41 14.33
CA GLN A 15 15.73 -0.54 14.37
C GLN A 15 15.07 0.17 13.19
N GLY A 16 15.53 1.37 12.84
CA GLY A 16 15.02 2.11 11.68
C GLY A 16 15.24 1.36 10.37
N VAL A 17 16.44 0.84 10.14
CA VAL A 17 16.75 0.01 8.96
C VAL A 17 15.89 -1.24 8.93
N ALA A 18 15.76 -1.96 10.05
CA ALA A 18 14.95 -3.18 10.12
C ALA A 18 13.47 -2.90 9.81
N ILE A 19 12.91 -1.79 10.32
CA ILE A 19 11.53 -1.36 10.03
C ILE A 19 11.37 -1.06 8.55
N ILE A 20 12.27 -0.28 7.95
CA ILE A 20 12.20 0.10 6.53
C ILE A 20 12.29 -1.16 5.64
N VAL A 21 13.23 -2.06 5.92
CA VAL A 21 13.37 -3.32 5.17
C VAL A 21 12.11 -4.17 5.28
N GLY A 22 11.52 -4.26 6.48
CA GLY A 22 10.29 -5.01 6.71
C GLY A 22 9.06 -4.44 6.01
N ILE A 23 8.98 -3.12 5.82
CA ILE A 23 7.86 -2.47 5.12
C ILE A 23 8.04 -2.53 3.59
N ILE A 24 9.29 -2.44 3.10
CA ILE A 24 9.58 -2.46 1.65
C ILE A 24 9.46 -3.88 1.06
N ILE A 25 9.94 -4.91 1.76
CA ILE A 25 9.86 -6.30 1.29
C ILE A 25 8.43 -6.81 1.49
N GLY A 26 7.61 -6.69 0.45
CA GLY A 26 6.22 -7.15 0.43
C GLY A 26 5.97 -8.36 -0.47
N SER A 27 4.69 -8.73 -0.61
CA SER A 27 4.22 -9.84 -1.46
C SER A 27 4.42 -9.62 -2.96
N GLY A 28 4.76 -8.40 -3.40
CA GLY A 28 5.03 -8.08 -4.80
C GLY A 28 6.12 -8.94 -5.43
N ILE A 29 7.09 -9.42 -4.64
CA ILE A 29 8.17 -10.30 -5.13
C ILE A 29 7.65 -11.62 -5.75
N PHE A 30 6.47 -12.08 -5.35
CA PHE A 30 5.90 -13.32 -5.88
C PHE A 30 5.21 -13.12 -7.24
N VAL A 31 4.76 -11.89 -7.54
CA VAL A 31 3.98 -11.58 -8.76
C VAL A 31 4.82 -10.85 -9.81
N SER A 32 5.66 -9.89 -9.39
CA SER A 32 6.43 -9.04 -10.28
C SER A 32 7.37 -9.78 -11.24
N PRO A 33 8.08 -10.87 -10.85
CA PRO A 33 8.97 -11.58 -11.77
C PRO A 33 8.23 -12.20 -12.96
N VAL A 34 7.05 -12.77 -12.73
CA VAL A 34 6.20 -13.35 -13.79
C VAL A 34 5.72 -12.25 -14.75
N GLY A 35 5.34 -11.09 -14.20
CA GLY A 35 4.94 -9.93 -14.99
C GLY A 35 6.07 -9.37 -15.85
N ILE A 36 7.29 -9.25 -15.33
CA ILE A 36 8.43 -8.74 -16.11
C ILE A 36 8.83 -9.76 -17.19
N LEU A 37 8.89 -11.03 -16.84
CA LEU A 37 9.32 -12.08 -17.77
C LEU A 37 8.32 -12.28 -18.93
N SER A 38 7.01 -12.12 -18.69
CA SER A 38 6.00 -12.25 -19.74
C SER A 38 6.11 -11.16 -20.82
N HIS A 39 6.54 -9.95 -20.44
CA HIS A 39 6.73 -8.83 -21.37
C HIS A 39 8.09 -8.88 -22.08
N VAL A 40 9.15 -9.18 -21.32
CA VAL A 40 10.54 -9.11 -21.82
C VAL A 40 10.97 -10.41 -22.51
N ARG A 41 10.38 -11.55 -22.15
CA ARG A 41 10.64 -12.91 -22.69
C ARG A 41 12.10 -13.38 -22.63
N SER A 42 12.94 -12.70 -21.85
CA SER A 42 14.36 -13.03 -21.65
C SER A 42 14.74 -12.85 -20.19
N VAL A 43 15.38 -13.88 -19.62
CA VAL A 43 15.79 -13.89 -18.21
C VAL A 43 16.88 -12.84 -17.95
N GLY A 44 17.86 -12.68 -18.86
CA GLY A 44 18.93 -11.69 -18.70
C GLY A 44 18.40 -10.26 -18.65
N LEU A 45 17.49 -9.92 -19.56
CA LEU A 45 16.84 -8.61 -19.58
C LEU A 45 15.94 -8.39 -18.35
N SER A 46 15.30 -9.44 -17.82
CA SER A 46 14.49 -9.33 -16.59
C SER A 46 15.34 -8.93 -15.38
N LEU A 47 16.57 -9.45 -15.25
CA LEU A 47 17.49 -9.09 -14.17
C LEU A 47 18.01 -7.65 -14.30
N ILE A 48 18.25 -7.20 -15.54
CA ILE A 48 18.63 -5.82 -15.82
C ILE A 48 17.49 -4.87 -15.39
N MET A 49 16.24 -5.19 -15.74
CA MET A 49 15.08 -4.39 -15.32
C MET A 49 14.95 -4.29 -13.80
N TRP A 50 15.12 -5.41 -13.09
CA TRP A 50 15.15 -5.40 -11.61
C TRP A 50 16.22 -4.48 -11.05
N THR A 51 17.43 -4.52 -11.63
CA THR A 51 18.55 -3.69 -11.19
C THR A 51 18.29 -2.20 -11.45
N VAL A 52 17.75 -1.86 -12.62
CA VAL A 52 17.40 -0.48 -12.99
C VAL A 52 16.31 0.08 -12.09
N CYS A 53 15.24 -0.68 -11.83
CA CYS A 53 14.19 -0.28 -10.89
C CYS A 53 14.72 -0.09 -9.47
N GLY A 54 15.62 -0.97 -9.00
CA GLY A 54 16.26 -0.83 -7.69
C GLY A 54 17.12 0.44 -7.58
N LEU A 55 17.89 0.75 -8.62
CA LEU A 55 18.70 1.97 -8.67
C LEU A 55 17.82 3.23 -8.69
N TYR A 56 16.78 3.24 -9.52
CA TYR A 56 15.82 4.33 -9.59
C TYR A 56 15.16 4.59 -8.22
N ASN A 57 14.70 3.53 -7.54
CA ASN A 57 14.08 3.65 -6.22
C ASN A 57 15.06 4.15 -5.16
N THR A 58 16.34 3.79 -5.26
CA THR A 58 17.38 4.30 -4.35
C THR A 58 17.56 5.82 -4.50
N LEU A 59 17.56 6.33 -5.73
CA LEU A 59 17.64 7.77 -5.99
C LEU A 59 16.40 8.50 -5.45
N CYS A 60 15.20 7.97 -5.66
CA CYS A 60 13.98 8.51 -5.08
C CYS A 60 14.05 8.53 -3.54
N ALA A 61 14.51 7.45 -2.90
CA ALA A 61 14.63 7.36 -1.45
C ALA A 61 15.60 8.41 -0.88
N LEU A 62 16.71 8.69 -1.57
CA LEU A 62 17.63 9.78 -1.21
C LEU A 62 16.96 11.15 -1.27
N CYS A 63 16.17 11.43 -2.31
CA CYS A 63 15.41 12.67 -2.40
C CYS A 63 14.40 12.84 -1.26
N TYR A 64 13.65 11.77 -0.93
CA TYR A 64 12.73 11.79 0.22
C TYR A 64 13.46 11.89 1.57
N ALA A 65 14.68 11.34 1.69
CA ALA A 65 15.49 11.45 2.89
C ALA A 65 15.95 12.89 3.14
N GLU A 66 16.43 13.59 2.11
CA GLU A 66 16.79 15.02 2.20
C GLU A 66 15.56 15.88 2.54
N LEU A 67 14.43 15.59 1.93
CA LEU A 67 13.18 16.31 2.20
C LEU A 67 12.71 16.10 3.64
N GLY A 68 12.75 14.86 4.14
CA GLY A 68 12.42 14.51 5.51
C GLY A 68 13.39 15.05 6.56
N ALA A 69 14.67 15.22 6.21
CA ALA A 69 15.65 15.88 7.07
C ALA A 69 15.47 17.40 7.10
N SER A 70 15.11 18.01 5.97
CA SER A 70 14.92 19.46 5.85
C SER A 70 13.62 19.96 6.50
N MET A 71 12.56 19.15 6.51
CA MET A 71 11.24 19.50 7.04
C MET A 71 10.72 18.42 8.01
N PRO A 72 11.15 18.43 9.28
CA PRO A 72 10.76 17.44 10.28
C PRO A 72 9.40 17.75 10.90
N GLU A 73 8.40 18.04 10.07
CA GLU A 73 7.01 18.26 10.49
C GLU A 73 6.20 16.95 10.43
N SER A 74 5.25 16.79 11.35
CA SER A 74 4.34 15.65 11.35
C SER A 74 3.32 15.79 10.21
N GLY A 75 3.30 14.80 9.29
CA GLY A 75 2.32 14.73 8.21
C GLY A 75 2.86 14.20 6.87
N GLY A 76 4.17 13.89 6.80
CA GLY A 76 4.77 13.18 5.67
C GLY A 76 4.59 13.90 4.33
N GLU A 77 4.25 13.14 3.28
CA GLU A 77 4.14 13.65 1.92
C GLU A 77 3.13 14.79 1.75
N TYR A 78 2.03 14.76 2.52
CA TYR A 78 1.02 15.81 2.50
C TYR A 78 1.61 17.19 2.84
N VAL A 79 2.52 17.25 3.84
CA VAL A 79 3.12 18.52 4.27
C VAL A 79 4.06 19.07 3.18
N TYR A 80 4.79 18.19 2.50
CA TYR A 80 5.68 18.60 1.40
C TYR A 80 4.89 19.21 0.24
N ILE A 81 3.81 18.56 -0.17
CA ILE A 81 2.94 19.05 -1.25
C ILE A 81 2.24 20.35 -0.83
N LYS A 82 1.75 20.43 0.40
CA LYS A 82 1.11 21.63 0.96
C LYS A 82 2.04 22.83 0.94
N ARG A 83 3.32 22.64 1.26
CA ARG A 83 4.29 23.73 1.29
C ARG A 83 4.73 24.18 -0.09
N ALA A 84 4.79 23.27 -1.06
CA ALA A 84 5.19 23.58 -2.43
C ALA A 84 4.05 24.17 -3.28
N PHE A 85 2.82 23.64 -3.14
CA PHE A 85 1.70 23.92 -4.03
C PHE A 85 0.47 24.54 -3.34
N GLY A 86 0.48 24.67 -2.02
CA GLY A 86 -0.63 25.21 -1.23
C GLY A 86 -1.70 24.18 -0.85
N ASP A 87 -2.78 24.65 -0.25
CA ASP A 87 -3.76 23.80 0.43
C ASP A 87 -4.61 22.94 -0.51
N PHE A 88 -5.03 23.49 -1.66
CA PHE A 88 -5.94 22.81 -2.57
C PHE A 88 -5.29 21.60 -3.28
N PRO A 89 -4.09 21.71 -3.89
CA PRO A 89 -3.41 20.55 -4.47
C PRO A 89 -3.05 19.49 -3.44
N ALA A 90 -2.64 19.91 -2.23
CA ALA A 90 -2.34 18.98 -1.16
C ALA A 90 -3.57 18.19 -0.70
N PHE A 91 -4.73 18.84 -0.60
CA PHE A 91 -6.00 18.16 -0.32
C PHE A 91 -6.35 17.12 -1.40
N LEU A 92 -6.20 17.48 -2.68
CA LEU A 92 -6.48 16.55 -3.78
C LEU A 92 -5.54 15.34 -3.77
N CYS A 93 -4.24 15.54 -3.56
CA CYS A 93 -3.28 14.44 -3.45
C CYS A 93 -3.62 13.50 -2.29
N LEU A 94 -3.93 14.05 -1.12
CA LEU A 94 -4.36 13.26 0.04
C LEU A 94 -5.67 12.52 -0.23
N TRP A 95 -6.62 13.17 -0.91
CA TRP A 95 -7.90 12.56 -1.28
C TRP A 95 -7.72 11.38 -2.24
N ILE A 96 -6.88 11.53 -3.27
CA ILE A 96 -6.56 10.45 -4.22
C ILE A 96 -5.85 9.30 -3.52
N ASP A 97 -4.87 9.61 -2.67
CA ASP A 97 -4.12 8.60 -1.94
C ASP A 97 -5.03 7.78 -1.02
N PHE A 98 -5.93 8.46 -0.32
CA PHE A 98 -6.89 7.83 0.58
C PHE A 98 -7.99 7.03 -0.16
N THR A 99 -8.55 7.58 -1.23
CA THR A 99 -9.72 6.98 -1.91
C THR A 99 -9.37 5.95 -2.97
N LEU A 100 -8.17 6.03 -3.56
CA LEU A 100 -7.76 5.16 -4.67
C LEU A 100 -6.52 4.35 -4.32
N ILE A 101 -5.41 5.00 -3.97
CA ILE A 101 -4.10 4.32 -3.88
C ILE A 101 -4.10 3.30 -2.74
N CYS A 102 -4.46 3.73 -1.53
CA CYS A 102 -4.56 2.86 -0.35
C CYS A 102 -5.48 1.64 -0.57
N PRO A 103 -6.78 1.82 -0.93
CA PRO A 103 -7.70 0.69 -1.06
C PRO A 103 -7.36 -0.24 -2.24
N VAL A 104 -6.88 0.30 -3.37
CA VAL A 104 -6.44 -0.53 -4.50
C VAL A 104 -5.23 -1.39 -4.11
N GLY A 105 -4.29 -0.85 -3.33
CA GLY A 105 -3.16 -1.62 -2.81
C GLY A 105 -3.59 -2.80 -1.94
N ILE A 106 -4.52 -2.57 -1.00
CA ILE A 106 -5.07 -3.62 -0.13
C ILE A 106 -5.85 -4.67 -0.94
N ALA A 107 -6.65 -4.23 -1.91
CA ALA A 107 -7.42 -5.12 -2.78
C ALA A 107 -6.52 -5.99 -3.69
N ALA A 108 -5.45 -5.42 -4.25
CA ALA A 108 -4.50 -6.17 -5.04
C ALA A 108 -3.79 -7.24 -4.18
N LEU A 109 -3.37 -6.88 -2.96
CA LEU A 109 -2.73 -7.81 -2.04
C LEU A 109 -3.64 -8.97 -1.63
N SER A 110 -4.92 -8.70 -1.38
CA SER A 110 -5.89 -9.73 -0.99
C SER A 110 -6.23 -10.69 -2.12
N LEU A 111 -6.32 -10.20 -3.36
CA LEU A 111 -6.48 -11.04 -4.55
C LEU A 111 -5.27 -11.98 -4.72
N ILE A 112 -4.07 -11.43 -4.60
CA ILE A 112 -2.83 -12.22 -4.67
C ILE A 112 -2.83 -13.31 -3.58
N ALA A 113 -3.13 -12.94 -2.32
CA ALA A 113 -3.20 -13.89 -1.22
C ALA A 113 -4.25 -14.99 -1.47
N SER A 114 -5.43 -14.62 -1.96
CA SER A 114 -6.51 -15.55 -2.32
C SER A 114 -6.05 -16.56 -3.38
N LEU A 115 -5.41 -16.07 -4.46
CA LEU A 115 -4.87 -16.92 -5.53
C LEU A 115 -3.84 -17.92 -4.99
N TYR A 116 -2.89 -17.48 -4.17
CA TYR A 116 -1.87 -18.35 -3.59
C TYR A 116 -2.45 -19.39 -2.61
N ILE A 117 -3.53 -19.07 -1.89
CA ILE A 117 -4.22 -20.01 -1.00
C ILE A 117 -5.02 -21.05 -1.80
N LEU A 118 -5.65 -20.64 -2.90
CA LEU A 118 -6.50 -21.53 -3.71
C LEU A 118 -5.70 -22.41 -4.68
N LYS A 119 -4.48 -21.99 -5.08
CA LYS A 119 -3.68 -22.73 -6.07
C LYS A 119 -3.35 -24.17 -5.68
N PRO A 120 -3.04 -24.50 -4.41
CA PRO A 120 -2.86 -25.89 -3.97
C PRO A 120 -4.17 -26.72 -3.96
N ILE A 121 -5.33 -26.07 -3.79
CA ILE A 121 -6.64 -26.72 -3.75
C ILE A 121 -7.11 -27.07 -5.17
N PHE A 122 -6.73 -26.26 -6.15
CA PHE A 122 -6.99 -26.47 -7.57
C PHE A 122 -5.68 -26.60 -8.36
N PRO A 123 -4.95 -27.73 -8.23
CA PRO A 123 -3.65 -27.90 -8.86
C PRO A 123 -3.71 -27.95 -10.39
N ASP A 124 -4.68 -28.71 -10.93
CA ASP A 124 -4.81 -28.98 -12.38
C ASP A 124 -5.85 -28.09 -13.08
N CYS A 125 -6.63 -27.33 -12.30
CA CYS A 125 -7.70 -26.48 -12.80
C CYS A 125 -7.36 -25.00 -12.65
N GLU A 126 -7.91 -24.17 -13.53
CA GLU A 126 -7.91 -22.73 -13.32
C GLU A 126 -8.84 -22.40 -12.14
N VAL A 127 -8.39 -21.51 -11.25
CA VAL A 127 -9.15 -21.17 -10.03
C VAL A 127 -10.44 -20.49 -10.46
N PRO A 128 -11.63 -20.95 -10.00
CA PRO A 128 -12.87 -20.32 -10.39
C PRO A 128 -12.95 -18.90 -9.85
N PHE A 129 -13.22 -17.94 -10.74
CA PHE A 129 -13.24 -16.51 -10.47
C PHE A 129 -14.09 -16.10 -9.25
N ILE A 130 -15.22 -16.77 -9.06
CA ILE A 130 -16.12 -16.50 -7.93
C ILE A 130 -15.47 -16.87 -6.58
N ALA A 131 -14.71 -17.97 -6.53
CA ALA A 131 -14.07 -18.45 -5.31
C ALA A 131 -12.88 -17.59 -4.93
N GLU A 132 -12.07 -17.19 -5.93
CA GLU A 132 -10.97 -16.25 -5.74
C GLU A 132 -11.45 -14.92 -5.16
N ARG A 133 -12.48 -14.32 -5.74
CA ARG A 133 -13.02 -13.04 -5.27
C ARG A 133 -13.69 -13.15 -3.92
N PHE A 134 -14.44 -14.21 -3.67
CA PHE A 134 -15.07 -14.42 -2.37
C PHE A 134 -14.03 -14.53 -1.25
N LEU A 135 -12.99 -15.34 -1.45
CA LEU A 135 -11.92 -15.48 -0.48
C LEU A 135 -11.12 -14.17 -0.33
N ALA A 136 -10.87 -13.43 -1.40
CA ALA A 136 -10.22 -12.12 -1.33
C ALA A 136 -11.03 -11.13 -0.48
N ILE A 137 -12.35 -11.09 -0.65
CA ILE A 137 -13.25 -10.26 0.17
C ILE A 137 -13.15 -10.66 1.65
N VAL A 138 -13.19 -11.97 1.95
CA VAL A 138 -13.04 -12.46 3.33
C VAL A 138 -11.69 -12.03 3.92
N ILE A 139 -10.60 -12.14 3.16
CA ILE A 139 -9.26 -11.71 3.60
C ILE A 139 -9.24 -10.20 3.90
N VAL A 140 -9.81 -9.35 3.02
CA VAL A 140 -9.91 -7.91 3.27
C VAL A 140 -10.71 -7.63 4.54
N LEU A 141 -11.86 -8.28 4.72
CA LEU A 141 -12.70 -8.09 5.90
C LEU A 141 -11.96 -8.47 7.19
N VAL A 142 -11.23 -9.59 7.19
CA VAL A 142 -10.42 -10.02 8.34
C VAL A 142 -9.31 -9.01 8.62
N VAL A 143 -8.58 -8.56 7.61
CA VAL A 143 -7.51 -7.57 7.77
C VAL A 143 -8.07 -6.26 8.32
N VAL A 144 -9.19 -5.77 7.79
CA VAL A 144 -9.86 -4.57 8.28
C VAL A 144 -10.30 -4.74 9.74
N LEU A 145 -10.90 -5.89 10.11
CA LEU A 145 -11.29 -6.17 11.49
C LEU A 145 -10.10 -6.19 12.45
N VAL A 146 -8.99 -6.81 12.06
CA VAL A 146 -7.76 -6.86 12.87
C VAL A 146 -7.18 -5.46 13.06
N VAL A 147 -7.12 -4.66 11.99
CA VAL A 147 -6.63 -3.27 12.06
C VAL A 147 -7.55 -2.42 12.93
N VAL A 148 -8.87 -2.58 12.81
CA VAL A 148 -9.87 -1.88 13.63
C VAL A 148 -9.77 -2.27 15.11
N ALA A 149 -9.55 -3.55 15.40
CA ALA A 149 -9.36 -4.01 16.77
C ALA A 149 -8.05 -3.50 17.40
N ALA A 150 -7.01 -3.31 16.58
CA ALA A 150 -5.72 -2.80 17.02
C ALA A 150 -5.66 -1.26 17.13
N ALA A 151 -6.48 -0.54 16.38
CA ALA A 151 -6.42 0.92 16.28
C ALA A 151 -7.55 1.61 17.05
N ALA A 152 -7.19 2.40 18.08
CA ALA A 152 -8.11 3.26 18.82
C ALA A 152 -8.89 4.20 17.88
N ILE A 153 -10.23 4.20 17.99
CA ILE A 153 -11.30 5.16 17.59
C ILE A 153 -11.16 5.91 16.24
N VAL A 154 -10.02 6.51 15.91
CA VAL A 154 -9.79 7.32 14.70
C VAL A 154 -9.81 6.46 13.42
N VAL A 155 -9.26 5.24 13.46
CA VAL A 155 -9.29 4.33 12.30
C VAL A 155 -10.69 3.78 12.05
N VAL A 156 -11.52 3.62 13.09
CA VAL A 156 -12.91 3.18 12.98
C VAL A 156 -13.74 4.14 12.12
N VAL A 157 -13.60 5.44 12.35
CA VAL A 157 -14.33 6.49 11.60
C VAL A 157 -13.94 6.46 10.13
N VAL A 158 -12.65 6.33 9.85
CA VAL A 158 -12.10 6.30 8.49
C VAL A 158 -12.56 5.05 7.73
N VAL A 159 -12.55 3.88 8.38
CA VAL A 159 -13.01 2.61 7.79
C VAL A 159 -14.51 2.64 7.51
N VAL A 160 -15.33 3.18 8.41
CA VAL A 160 -16.78 3.30 8.18
C VAL A 160 -17.08 4.11 6.92
N VAL A 161 -16.37 5.22 6.71
CA VAL A 161 -16.51 6.05 5.50
C VAL A 161 -16.12 5.25 4.25
N VAL A 162 -15.00 4.51 4.29
CA VAL A 162 -14.54 3.70 3.16
C VAL A 162 -15.51 2.56 2.84
N VAL A 163 -16.03 1.86 3.84
CA VAL A 163 -17.02 0.79 3.66
C VAL A 163 -18.28 1.33 3.00
N VAL A 164 -18.76 2.51 3.40
CA VAL A 164 -19.91 3.16 2.76
C VAL A 164 -19.63 3.45 1.28
N VAL A 165 -18.46 4.00 0.96
CA VAL A 165 -18.07 4.29 -0.44
C VAL A 165 -17.96 3.01 -1.26
N VAL A 166 -17.36 1.95 -0.71
CA VAL A 166 -17.21 0.67 -1.39
C VAL A 166 -18.57 0.00 -1.62
N VAL A 167 -19.47 0.05 -0.64
CA VAL A 167 -20.85 -0.45 -0.81
C VAL A 167 -21.58 0.33 -1.89
N VAL A 168 -21.45 1.65 -1.93
CA VAL A 168 -22.05 2.49 -2.99
C VAL A 168 -21.49 2.11 -4.36
N VAL A 169 -20.18 1.92 -4.49
CA VAL A 169 -19.55 1.53 -5.76
C VAL A 169 -19.99 0.14 -6.20
N ILE A 170 -20.05 -0.83 -5.29
CA ILE A 170 -20.52 -2.19 -5.60
C ILE A 170 -21.98 -2.17 -6.04
N VAL A 171 -22.85 -1.40 -5.36
CA VAL A 171 -24.26 -1.27 -5.75
C VAL A 171 -24.39 -0.65 -7.13
N VAL A 172 -23.60 0.38 -7.45
CA VAL A 172 -23.61 1.02 -8.78
C VAL A 172 -23.11 0.07 -9.87
N VAL A 173 -22.09 -0.75 -9.60
CA VAL A 173 -21.50 -1.70 -10.56
C VAL A 173 -22.36 -2.95 -10.77
N VAL A 174 -23.22 -3.31 -9.82
CA VAL A 174 -24.10 -4.48 -9.92
C VAL A 174 -25.47 -4.13 -10.54
N VAL A 175 -25.88 -2.86 -10.52
CA VAL A 175 -27.19 -2.38 -11.00
C VAL A 175 -27.14 -1.85 -12.45
N VAL A 176 -25.94 -1.64 -13.00
CA VAL A 176 -25.69 -1.30 -14.42
C VAL A 176 -25.11 -2.51 -15.14
#